data_AF-A0A1Y2CU84-F1
#
_entry.id   AF-A0A1Y2CU84-F1
#
_cell.length_a   1.000
_cell.length_b   1.000
_cell.length_c   1.000
_cell.angle_alpha   90.00
_cell.angle_beta   90.00
_cell.angle_gamma   90.00
#
_symmetry.space_group_name_H-M   'P 1'
#
loop_
_entity.id
_entity.type
_entity.pdbx_description
1 polymer ?
#
loop_
_entity_poly.entity_id
_entity_poly.type
_entity_poly.pdbx_seq_one_letter_code
_entity_poly.pdbx_strand_id
1 'polypeptide(L)'
;MNTTITVETDPRPYILIPGLISSTILLIAMIVFLVHYYDRYAPGATNFTKITPVGQVLLGAYSGMASLFAFQLAQVYTDVYSLSSKACNVMVAFCLASIELCSIRYFWLISSTIVDMITPELFSRVEKVVTWVPFSFYIQFVAAIIFNIYHTPEYDAFPLFIIYHISMAVPGSLTVLLNSFFLYVFYQYLKRTQDHEHLHSDAKLITISKYGIVISGVSYFSSSLYMLALVLHNSEFWLNLLISLNLFFVHTTGWVSFVMKVSVWRIEDEKKAVGNNPEIQLLRQKSIAKSLDYRRNSQLAEEMW
;
A
#
# COMPACT_ATOMS: atom_id res chain seq x y z
N MET A 1 36.01 8.55 -38.69
CA MET A 1 35.60 7.89 -37.42
C MET A 1 34.21 7.34 -37.62
N ASN A 2 34.07 6.01 -37.74
CA ASN A 2 32.78 5.34 -37.78
C ASN A 2 32.21 5.33 -36.36
N THR A 3 31.29 6.23 -36.05
CA THR A 3 30.41 6.09 -34.90
C THR A 3 29.35 5.07 -35.27
N THR A 4 29.60 3.80 -34.94
CA THR A 4 28.52 2.83 -34.71
C THR A 4 27.64 3.41 -33.62
N ILE A 5 26.54 4.06 -34.01
CA ILE A 5 25.44 4.39 -33.10
C ILE A 5 24.85 3.03 -32.72
N THR A 6 25.31 2.48 -31.59
CA THR A 6 24.59 1.40 -30.93
C THR A 6 23.22 1.95 -30.61
N VAL A 7 22.20 1.46 -31.32
CA VAL A 7 20.80 1.73 -30.97
C VAL A 7 20.62 1.16 -29.57
N GLU A 8 20.63 2.03 -28.56
CA GLU A 8 20.37 1.62 -27.18
C GLU A 8 18.96 1.02 -27.15
N THR A 9 18.88 -0.27 -26.83
CA THR A 9 17.60 -0.96 -26.72
C THR A 9 16.81 -0.35 -25.57
N ASP A 10 15.54 -0.02 -25.82
CA ASP A 10 14.63 0.50 -24.81
C ASP A 10 14.64 -0.41 -23.56
N PRO A 11 14.97 0.10 -22.36
CA PRO A 11 15.06 -0.71 -21.15
C PRO A 11 13.69 -1.14 -20.60
N ARG A 12 12.59 -0.48 -21.02
CA ARG A 12 11.25 -0.67 -20.45
C ARG A 12 10.76 -2.12 -20.52
N PRO A 13 10.83 -2.86 -21.65
CA PRO A 13 10.31 -4.23 -21.75
C PRO A 13 10.92 -5.20 -20.73
N TYR A 14 12.21 -5.05 -20.43
CA TYR A 14 12.94 -5.93 -19.49
C TYR A 14 12.44 -5.80 -18.05
N ILE A 15 11.80 -4.68 -17.71
CA ILE A 15 11.23 -4.43 -16.38
C ILE A 15 9.70 -4.64 -16.40
N LEU A 16 9.03 -4.16 -17.45
CA LEU A 16 7.57 -4.19 -17.55
C LEU A 16 7.02 -5.60 -17.75
N ILE A 17 7.69 -6.48 -18.51
CA ILE A 17 7.20 -7.85 -18.73
C ILE A 17 7.26 -8.68 -17.42
N PRO A 18 8.40 -8.76 -16.70
CA PRO A 18 8.42 -9.41 -15.40
C PRO A 18 7.49 -8.75 -14.38
N GLY A 19 7.38 -7.41 -14.41
CA GLY A 19 6.47 -6.65 -13.55
C GLY A 19 5.00 -7.02 -13.78
N LEU A 20 4.58 -7.17 -15.04
CA LEU A 20 3.23 -7.60 -15.40
C LEU A 20 2.95 -9.02 -14.89
N ILE A 21 3.83 -9.98 -15.22
CA ILE A 21 3.69 -11.37 -14.79
C ILE A 21 3.59 -11.43 -13.26
N SER A 22 4.49 -10.75 -12.56
CA SER A 22 4.53 -10.75 -11.11
C SER A 22 3.30 -10.05 -10.49
N SER A 23 2.80 -8.98 -11.10
CA SER A 23 1.55 -8.31 -10.66
C SER A 23 0.32 -9.20 -10.84
N THR A 24 0.25 -9.96 -11.93
CA THR A 24 -0.82 -10.93 -12.16
C THR A 24 -0.76 -12.07 -11.14
N ILE A 25 0.43 -12.59 -10.84
CA ILE A 25 0.62 -13.60 -9.78
C ILE A 25 0.18 -13.05 -8.42
N LEU A 26 0.57 -11.82 -8.09
CA LEU A 26 0.17 -11.15 -6.85
C LEU A 26 -1.35 -11.01 -6.72
N LEU A 27 -2.02 -10.61 -7.82
CA LEU A 27 -3.48 -10.52 -7.86
C LEU A 27 -4.15 -11.89 -7.66
N ILE A 28 -3.67 -12.92 -8.34
CA ILE A 28 -4.17 -14.30 -8.18
C ILE A 28 -3.97 -14.77 -6.73
N ALA A 29 -2.77 -14.55 -6.17
CA ALA A 29 -2.46 -14.92 -4.79
C ALA A 29 -3.39 -14.22 -3.79
N MET A 30 -3.72 -12.95 -4.03
CA MET A 30 -4.68 -12.21 -3.21
C MET A 30 -6.10 -12.78 -3.32
N ILE A 31 -6.57 -13.11 -4.53
CA ILE A 31 -7.87 -13.74 -4.73
C ILE A 31 -7.94 -15.08 -3.99
N VAL A 32 -6.92 -15.93 -4.17
CA VAL A 32 -6.82 -17.23 -3.49
C VAL A 32 -6.81 -17.05 -1.97
N PHE A 33 -6.04 -16.09 -1.46
CA PHE A 33 -6.01 -15.76 -0.03
C PHE A 33 -7.38 -15.33 0.50
N LEU A 34 -8.10 -14.48 -0.23
CA LEU A 34 -9.44 -14.03 0.17
C LEU A 34 -10.46 -15.17 0.18
N VAL A 35 -10.41 -16.06 -0.80
CA VAL A 35 -11.27 -17.26 -0.85
C VAL A 35 -11.00 -18.17 0.35
N HIS A 36 -9.74 -18.50 0.62
CA HIS A 36 -9.38 -19.34 1.78
C HIS A 36 -9.78 -18.69 3.11
N TYR A 37 -9.62 -17.38 3.24
CA TYR A 37 -10.07 -16.65 4.41
C TYR A 37 -11.59 -16.75 4.58
N TYR A 38 -12.34 -16.59 3.50
CA TYR A 38 -13.79 -16.65 3.51
C TYR A 38 -14.31 -18.02 3.95
N ASP A 39 -13.79 -19.08 3.34
CA ASP A 39 -14.18 -20.47 3.64
C ASP A 39 -13.96 -20.83 5.11
N ARG A 40 -12.91 -20.27 5.74
CA ARG A 40 -12.53 -20.60 7.10
C ARG A 40 -13.29 -19.81 8.18
N TYR A 41 -13.70 -18.57 7.92
CA TYR A 41 -14.30 -17.70 8.96
C TYR A 41 -15.73 -17.25 8.68
N ALA A 42 -16.27 -17.50 7.49
CA ALA A 42 -17.65 -17.19 7.17
C ALA A 42 -18.37 -18.35 6.44
N PRO A 43 -18.27 -19.62 6.90
CA PRO A 43 -18.97 -20.72 6.28
C PRO A 43 -20.49 -20.45 6.33
N GLY A 44 -21.14 -20.42 5.15
CA GLY A 44 -22.58 -20.19 5.02
C GLY A 44 -23.00 -18.74 4.75
N ALA A 45 -22.08 -17.78 4.65
CA ALA A 45 -22.42 -16.50 4.02
C ALA A 45 -22.61 -16.74 2.51
N THR A 46 -23.77 -16.40 1.96
CA THR A 46 -24.15 -16.70 0.57
C THR A 46 -23.76 -15.62 -0.43
N ASN A 47 -23.27 -14.47 0.04
CA ASN A 47 -22.92 -13.34 -0.80
C ASN A 47 -21.45 -12.93 -0.61
N PHE A 48 -20.75 -12.69 -1.72
CA PHE A 48 -19.42 -12.05 -1.81
C PHE A 48 -19.31 -10.67 -1.10
N THR A 49 -20.36 -10.21 -0.42
CA THR A 49 -20.44 -8.95 0.32
C THR A 49 -19.63 -8.91 1.62
N LYS A 50 -18.86 -9.95 1.97
CA LYS A 50 -18.01 -9.96 3.18
C LYS A 50 -16.49 -9.97 2.91
N ILE A 51 -16.02 -9.39 1.80
CA ILE A 51 -14.58 -9.07 1.68
C ILE A 51 -14.27 -7.96 2.70
N THR A 52 -13.28 -8.18 3.58
CA THR A 52 -12.86 -7.15 4.56
C THR A 52 -12.47 -5.85 3.84
N PRO A 53 -12.69 -4.65 4.43
CA PRO A 53 -12.33 -3.38 3.79
C PRO A 53 -10.86 -3.34 3.35
N VAL A 54 -9.95 -3.90 4.15
CA VAL A 54 -8.53 -4.04 3.81
C VAL A 54 -8.33 -4.95 2.58
N GLY A 55 -9.07 -6.04 2.48
CA GLY A 55 -9.04 -6.94 1.33
C GLY A 55 -9.53 -6.28 0.05
N GLN A 56 -10.60 -5.49 0.11
CA GLN A 56 -11.12 -4.73 -1.03
C GLN A 56 -10.10 -3.72 -1.55
N VAL A 57 -9.47 -2.98 -0.64
CA VAL A 57 -8.44 -1.99 -0.98
C VAL A 57 -7.21 -2.64 -1.61
N LEU A 58 -6.74 -3.76 -1.06
CA LEU A 58 -5.62 -4.52 -1.64
C LEU A 58 -5.96 -5.10 -3.02
N LEU A 59 -7.16 -5.64 -3.19
CA LEU A 59 -7.63 -6.13 -4.49
C LEU A 59 -7.65 -5.01 -5.53
N GLY A 60 -8.14 -3.83 -5.15
CA GLY A 60 -8.11 -2.63 -6.00
C GLY A 60 -6.70 -2.21 -6.38
N ALA A 61 -5.78 -2.16 -5.40
CA ALA A 61 -4.38 -1.82 -5.63
C ALA A 61 -3.70 -2.80 -6.60
N TYR A 62 -3.86 -4.12 -6.38
CA TYR A 62 -3.21 -5.14 -7.22
C TYR A 62 -3.82 -5.23 -8.62
N SER A 63 -5.13 -5.04 -8.75
CA SER A 63 -5.78 -4.91 -10.07
C SER A 63 -5.25 -3.68 -10.80
N GLY A 64 -5.11 -2.56 -10.09
CA GLY A 64 -4.50 -1.33 -10.60
C GLY A 64 -3.06 -1.54 -11.06
N MET A 65 -2.22 -2.23 -10.28
CA MET A 65 -0.83 -2.55 -10.67
C MET A 65 -0.75 -3.42 -11.92
N ALA A 66 -1.54 -4.51 -12.00
CA ALA A 66 -1.55 -5.36 -13.19
C ALA A 66 -1.95 -4.57 -14.45
N SER A 67 -2.97 -3.72 -14.31
CA SER A 67 -3.45 -2.85 -15.40
C SER A 67 -2.40 -1.79 -15.78
N LEU A 68 -1.73 -1.19 -14.80
CA LEU A 68 -0.66 -0.22 -14.99
C LEU A 68 0.47 -0.81 -15.85
N PHE A 69 0.97 -2.00 -15.48
CA PHE A 69 2.02 -2.67 -16.25
C PHE A 69 1.54 -3.05 -17.66
N ALA A 70 0.29 -3.48 -17.82
CA ALA A 70 -0.28 -3.80 -19.13
C ALA A 70 -0.34 -2.56 -20.04
N PHE A 71 -0.84 -1.43 -19.54
CA PHE A 71 -0.93 -0.18 -20.30
C PHE A 71 0.44 0.46 -20.57
N GLN A 72 1.40 0.35 -19.64
CA GLN A 72 2.78 0.77 -19.88
C GLN A 72 3.43 -0.09 -20.97
N LEU A 73 3.25 -1.42 -20.92
CA LEU A 73 3.81 -2.32 -21.92
C LEU A 73 3.20 -2.07 -23.31
N ALA A 74 1.89 -1.82 -23.37
CA ALA A 74 1.22 -1.46 -24.62
C ALA A 74 1.80 -0.18 -25.26
N GLN A 75 2.20 0.81 -24.45
CA GLN A 75 2.85 2.03 -24.95
C GLN A 75 4.24 1.80 -25.53
N VAL A 76 4.96 0.76 -25.09
CA VAL A 76 6.27 0.40 -25.68
C VAL A 76 6.11 -0.09 -27.12
N TYR A 77 5.03 -0.80 -27.42
CA TYR A 77 4.80 -1.43 -28.72
C TYR A 77 3.87 -0.64 -29.64
N THR A 78 3.44 0.55 -29.25
CA THR A 78 2.57 1.41 -30.06
C THR A 78 3.25 2.73 -30.37
N ASP A 79 2.94 3.28 -31.55
CA ASP A 79 3.44 4.60 -31.93
C ASP A 79 2.98 5.68 -30.94
N VAL A 80 3.89 6.57 -30.54
CA VAL A 80 3.66 7.59 -29.50
C VAL A 80 2.50 8.53 -29.86
N TYR A 81 2.25 8.77 -31.14
CA TYR A 81 1.16 9.63 -31.61
C TYR A 81 -0.15 8.88 -31.84
N SER A 82 -0.15 7.54 -31.78
CA SER A 82 -1.34 6.74 -31.98
C SER A 82 -2.39 6.97 -30.89
N LEU A 83 -3.66 6.86 -31.28
CA LEU A 83 -4.79 6.95 -30.33
C LEU A 83 -4.67 5.91 -29.20
N SER A 84 -4.16 4.72 -29.54
CA SER A 84 -3.93 3.65 -28.56
C SER A 84 -2.91 4.04 -27.50
N SER A 85 -1.76 4.60 -27.90
CA SER A 85 -0.72 5.03 -26.95
C SER A 85 -1.23 6.15 -26.05
N LYS A 86 -1.93 7.14 -26.63
CA LYS A 86 -2.58 8.23 -25.89
C LYS A 86 -3.59 7.74 -24.86
N ALA A 87 -4.47 6.81 -25.25
CA ALA A 87 -5.44 6.20 -24.34
C ALA A 87 -4.73 5.40 -23.23
N CYS A 88 -3.69 4.63 -23.57
CA CYS A 88 -2.90 3.90 -22.58
C CYS A 88 -2.22 4.83 -21.58
N ASN A 89 -1.67 5.96 -22.03
CA ASN A 89 -1.02 6.95 -21.15
C ASN A 89 -2.01 7.56 -20.15
N VAL A 90 -3.23 7.88 -20.61
CA VAL A 90 -4.34 8.33 -19.75
C VAL A 90 -4.73 7.24 -18.74
N MET A 91 -4.83 5.98 -19.18
CA MET A 91 -5.14 4.86 -18.28
C MET A 91 -4.02 4.56 -17.28
N VAL A 92 -2.75 4.77 -17.64
CA VAL A 92 -1.62 4.70 -16.72
C VAL A 92 -1.77 5.70 -15.57
N ALA A 93 -2.10 6.97 -15.88
CA ALA A 93 -2.32 7.99 -14.88
C ALA A 93 -3.50 7.66 -13.94
N PHE A 94 -4.57 7.09 -14.50
CA PHE A 94 -5.72 6.59 -13.72
C PHE A 94 -5.33 5.44 -12.78
N CYS A 95 -4.58 4.46 -13.28
CA CYS A 95 -4.12 3.32 -12.49
C CYS A 95 -3.20 3.78 -11.36
N LEU A 96 -2.25 4.68 -11.62
CA LEU A 96 -1.39 5.27 -10.59
C LEU A 96 -2.23 5.95 -9.50
N ALA A 97 -3.21 6.77 -9.88
CA ALA A 97 -4.05 7.50 -8.92
C ALA A 97 -4.83 6.54 -8.02
N SER A 98 -5.34 5.47 -8.63
CA SER A 98 -6.06 4.41 -7.94
C SER A 98 -5.15 3.66 -6.96
N ILE A 99 -3.91 3.33 -7.36
CA ILE A 99 -2.92 2.66 -6.49
C ILE A 99 -2.56 3.54 -5.30
N GLU A 100 -2.31 4.83 -5.51
CA GLU A 100 -1.97 5.80 -4.47
C GLU A 100 -3.12 5.98 -3.47
N LEU A 101 -4.35 6.11 -3.98
CA LEU A 101 -5.56 6.16 -3.17
C LEU A 101 -5.72 4.87 -2.33
N CYS A 102 -5.56 3.71 -2.95
CA CYS A 102 -5.62 2.43 -2.25
C CYS A 102 -4.52 2.33 -1.19
N SER A 103 -3.30 2.80 -1.46
CA SER A 103 -2.21 2.82 -0.49
C SER A 103 -2.59 3.63 0.75
N ILE A 104 -3.05 4.87 0.59
CA ILE A 104 -3.43 5.72 1.73
C ILE A 104 -4.58 5.11 2.51
N ARG A 105 -5.60 4.59 1.83
CA ARG A 105 -6.73 3.92 2.47
C ARG A 105 -6.29 2.68 3.22
N TYR A 106 -5.37 1.91 2.67
CA TYR A 106 -4.82 0.72 3.31
C TYR A 106 -4.13 1.08 4.62
N PHE A 107 -3.20 2.05 4.59
CA PHE A 107 -2.47 2.48 5.77
C PHE A 107 -3.39 3.07 6.84
N TRP A 108 -4.39 3.86 6.45
CA TRP A 108 -5.39 4.35 7.39
C TRP A 108 -6.20 3.23 8.04
N LEU A 109 -6.68 2.25 7.27
CA LEU A 109 -7.48 1.16 7.80
C LEU A 109 -6.71 0.32 8.84
N ILE A 110 -5.40 0.19 8.69
CA ILE A 110 -4.57 -0.54 9.66
C ILE A 110 -4.10 0.32 10.83
N SER A 111 -4.06 1.65 10.68
CA SER A 111 -3.49 2.57 11.67
C SER A 111 -4.52 3.39 12.45
N SER A 112 -5.77 3.47 11.99
CA SER A 112 -6.78 4.41 12.51
C SER A 112 -6.96 4.29 14.02
N THR A 113 -7.10 3.07 14.54
CA THR A 113 -7.21 2.80 15.98
C THR A 113 -6.00 3.33 16.78
N ILE A 114 -4.80 3.26 16.20
CA ILE A 114 -3.57 3.71 16.86
C ILE A 114 -3.45 5.23 16.80
N VAL A 115 -3.86 5.83 15.69
CA VAL A 115 -3.94 7.30 15.55
C VAL A 115 -4.88 7.87 16.60
N ASP A 116 -6.04 7.23 16.83
CA ASP A 116 -6.99 7.64 17.86
C ASP A 116 -6.39 7.55 19.28
N MET A 117 -5.65 6.47 19.57
CA MET A 117 -5.00 6.29 20.87
C MET A 117 -3.84 7.25 21.13
N ILE A 118 -3.05 7.60 20.11
CA ILE A 118 -1.82 8.39 20.28
C ILE A 118 -2.06 9.88 20.14
N THR A 119 -2.92 10.27 19.20
CA THR A 119 -3.23 11.66 18.85
C THR A 119 -4.75 11.86 18.63
N PRO A 120 -5.59 11.69 19.67
CA PRO A 120 -7.04 11.80 19.54
C PRO A 120 -7.49 13.17 19.00
N GLU A 121 -6.80 14.23 19.38
CA GLU A 121 -7.07 15.61 18.92
C GLU A 121 -6.93 15.79 17.41
N LEU A 122 -6.07 14.99 16.77
CA LEU A 122 -5.82 15.04 15.33
C LEU A 122 -6.64 14.00 14.56
N PHE A 123 -7.28 13.02 15.22
CA PHE A 123 -7.95 11.91 14.57
C PHE A 123 -8.94 12.37 13.49
N SER A 124 -9.89 13.25 13.85
CA SER A 124 -10.89 13.76 12.89
C SER A 124 -10.26 14.55 11.73
N ARG A 125 -9.14 15.23 11.96
CA ARG A 125 -8.43 15.97 10.91
C ARG A 125 -7.72 15.01 9.96
N VAL A 126 -7.03 14.02 10.49
CA VAL A 126 -6.35 12.99 9.71
C VAL A 126 -7.37 12.18 8.90
N GLU A 127 -8.49 11.79 9.51
CA GLU A 127 -9.57 11.08 8.82
C GLU A 127 -10.09 11.86 7.61
N LYS A 128 -10.34 13.17 7.77
CA LYS A 128 -10.73 14.05 6.66
C LYS A 128 -9.66 14.12 5.58
N VAL A 129 -8.39 14.28 5.96
CA VAL A 129 -7.28 14.34 5.01
C VAL A 129 -7.19 13.05 4.20
N VAL A 130 -7.14 11.89 4.86
CA VAL A 130 -7.07 10.56 4.23
C VAL A 130 -8.32 10.28 3.38
N THR A 131 -9.47 10.85 3.75
CA THR A 131 -10.71 10.62 3.02
C THR A 131 -10.81 11.47 1.76
N TRP A 132 -10.45 12.76 1.85
CA TRP A 132 -10.71 13.73 0.79
C TRP A 132 -9.50 14.03 -0.09
N VAL A 133 -8.31 14.12 0.50
CA VAL A 133 -7.10 14.48 -0.24
C VAL A 133 -6.76 13.49 -1.36
N PRO A 134 -6.92 12.16 -1.21
CA PRO A 134 -6.61 11.24 -2.30
C PRO A 134 -7.46 11.43 -3.57
N PHE A 135 -8.62 12.10 -3.49
CA PHE A 135 -9.37 12.45 -4.71
C PHE A 135 -8.64 13.48 -5.57
N SER A 136 -7.77 14.30 -4.99
CA SER A 136 -6.94 15.23 -5.76
C SER A 136 -5.91 14.51 -6.63
N PHE A 137 -5.60 13.23 -6.35
CA PHE A 137 -4.66 12.45 -7.16
C PHE A 137 -5.17 12.24 -8.59
N TYR A 138 -6.48 12.27 -8.81
CA TYR A 138 -7.05 12.23 -10.15
C TYR A 138 -6.74 13.49 -10.99
N ILE A 139 -6.12 14.53 -10.42
CA ILE A 139 -5.58 15.64 -11.22
C ILE A 139 -4.54 15.14 -12.25
N GLN A 140 -3.81 14.07 -11.94
CA GLN A 140 -2.85 13.50 -12.88
C GLN A 140 -3.51 12.84 -14.08
N PHE A 141 -4.72 12.29 -13.90
CA PHE A 141 -5.53 11.79 -15.00
C PHE A 141 -6.02 12.93 -15.91
N VAL A 142 -6.46 14.04 -15.33
CA VAL A 142 -6.85 15.24 -16.08
C VAL A 142 -5.65 15.82 -16.84
N ALA A 143 -4.49 15.92 -16.18
CA ALA A 143 -3.26 16.37 -16.82
C ALA A 143 -2.82 15.45 -17.96
N ALA A 144 -2.97 14.13 -17.80
CA ALA A 144 -2.72 13.16 -18.88
C ALA A 144 -3.62 13.42 -20.08
N ILE A 145 -4.93 13.64 -19.88
CA ILE A 145 -5.86 13.93 -20.97
C ILE A 145 -5.43 15.18 -21.73
N ILE A 146 -5.17 16.27 -21.01
CA ILE A 146 -4.74 17.55 -21.61
C ILE A 146 -3.44 17.34 -22.39
N PHE A 147 -2.44 16.72 -21.78
CA PHE A 147 -1.16 16.42 -22.43
C PHE A 147 -1.37 15.64 -23.73
N ASN A 148 -2.11 14.54 -23.72
CA ASN A 148 -2.27 13.70 -24.91
C ASN A 148 -3.11 14.34 -26.03
N ILE A 149 -4.04 15.25 -25.70
CA ILE A 149 -4.79 16.04 -26.71
C ILE A 149 -3.85 16.96 -27.48
N TYR A 150 -2.97 17.67 -26.78
CA TYR A 150 -2.07 18.66 -27.36
C TYR A 150 -0.70 18.10 -27.76
N HIS A 151 -0.40 16.85 -27.44
CA HIS A 151 0.81 16.15 -27.88
C HIS A 151 0.67 15.74 -29.34
N THR A 152 1.00 16.68 -30.23
CA THR A 152 1.02 16.52 -31.68
C THR A 152 2.41 16.87 -32.23
N PRO A 153 2.79 16.38 -33.43
CA PRO A 153 4.10 16.67 -34.03
C PRO A 153 4.36 18.17 -34.28
N GLU A 154 3.30 18.97 -34.34
CA GLU A 154 3.33 20.39 -34.73
C GLU A 154 3.39 21.34 -33.53
N TYR A 155 3.23 20.83 -32.30
CA TYR A 155 3.12 21.63 -31.08
C TYR A 155 4.23 21.28 -30.10
N ASP A 156 4.93 22.30 -29.57
CA ASP A 156 5.88 22.10 -28.48
C ASP A 156 5.12 21.73 -27.19
N ALA A 157 5.04 20.42 -26.95
CA ALA A 157 4.36 19.86 -25.79
C ALA A 157 5.21 19.90 -24.51
N PHE A 158 6.41 20.49 -24.51
CA PHE A 158 7.31 20.46 -23.35
C PHE A 158 6.71 21.06 -22.07
N PRO A 159 6.04 22.23 -22.08
CA PRO A 159 5.39 22.75 -20.87
C PRO A 159 4.31 21.80 -20.32
N LEU A 160 3.54 21.18 -21.22
CA LEU A 160 2.49 20.22 -20.85
C LEU A 160 3.07 18.90 -20.33
N PHE A 161 4.21 18.46 -20.88
CA PHE A 161 4.97 17.32 -20.38
C PHE A 161 5.42 17.56 -18.94
N ILE A 162 5.99 18.74 -18.64
CA ILE A 162 6.41 19.08 -17.27
C ILE A 162 5.20 19.14 -16.32
N ILE A 163 4.10 19.79 -16.70
CA ILE A 163 2.88 19.85 -15.89
C ILE A 163 2.35 18.43 -15.60
N TYR A 164 2.31 17.59 -16.63
CA TYR A 164 1.89 16.20 -16.51
C TYR A 164 2.75 15.43 -15.50
N HIS A 165 4.07 15.49 -15.64
CA HIS A 165 4.97 14.76 -14.73
C HIS A 165 4.98 15.31 -13.30
N ILE A 166 4.86 16.63 -13.11
CA ILE A 166 4.69 17.24 -11.78
C ILE A 166 3.38 16.77 -11.15
N SER A 167 2.31 16.69 -11.94
CA SER A 167 1.00 16.22 -11.47
C SER A 167 1.03 14.77 -10.99
N MET A 168 2.00 13.97 -11.41
CA MET A 168 2.26 12.60 -10.89
C MET A 168 3.23 12.61 -9.71
N ALA A 169 4.28 13.44 -9.76
CA ALA A 169 5.30 13.49 -8.71
C ALA A 169 4.73 13.96 -7.36
N VAL A 170 3.80 14.92 -7.38
CA VAL A 170 3.21 15.51 -6.17
C VAL A 170 2.32 14.50 -5.42
N PRO A 171 1.33 13.82 -6.04
CA PRO A 171 0.58 12.73 -5.43
C PRO A 171 1.44 11.59 -4.90
N GLY A 172 2.44 11.15 -5.68
CA GLY A 172 3.36 10.10 -5.25
C GLY A 172 4.12 10.51 -4.00
N SER A 173 4.68 11.72 -3.99
CA SER A 173 5.38 12.27 -2.81
C SER A 173 4.46 12.44 -1.61
N LEU A 174 3.23 12.91 -1.81
CA LEU A 174 2.26 13.06 -0.73
C LEU A 174 1.88 11.70 -0.13
N THR A 175 1.73 10.67 -0.96
CA THR A 175 1.49 9.29 -0.52
C THR A 175 2.63 8.80 0.37
N VAL A 176 3.90 9.03 -0.03
CA VAL A 176 5.06 8.68 0.79
C VAL A 176 5.05 9.43 2.13
N LEU A 177 4.76 10.74 2.12
CA LEU A 177 4.71 11.55 3.34
C LEU A 177 3.62 11.10 4.30
N LEU A 178 2.43 10.75 3.80
CA LEU A 178 1.34 10.22 4.61
C LEU A 178 1.69 8.85 5.20
N ASN A 179 2.33 7.97 4.42
CA ASN A 179 2.82 6.69 4.92
C ASN A 179 3.85 6.88 6.05
N SER A 180 4.76 7.85 5.91
CA SER A 180 5.71 8.23 6.96
C SER A 180 5.04 8.76 8.21
N PHE A 181 3.96 9.56 8.06
CA PHE A 181 3.15 10.00 9.20
C PHE A 181 2.55 8.81 9.96
N PHE A 182 1.94 7.85 9.27
CA PHE A 182 1.40 6.66 9.92
C PHE A 182 2.49 5.85 10.62
N LEU A 183 3.63 5.66 9.98
CA LEU A 183 4.76 4.95 10.58
C LEU A 183 5.29 5.65 11.83
N TYR A 184 5.35 6.98 11.83
CA TYR A 184 5.71 7.77 12.99
C TYR A 184 4.72 7.57 14.16
N VAL A 185 3.42 7.58 13.87
CA VAL A 185 2.39 7.29 14.88
C VAL A 185 2.55 5.87 15.46
N PHE A 186 2.80 4.88 14.60
CA PHE A 186 3.09 3.50 15.03
C PHE A 186 4.32 3.42 15.93
N TYR A 187 5.39 4.14 15.58
CA TYR A 187 6.60 4.21 16.39
C TYR A 187 6.33 4.81 17.77
N GLN A 188 5.60 5.93 17.82
CA GLN A 188 5.22 6.56 19.09
C GLN A 188 4.35 5.65 19.96
N TYR A 189 3.44 4.90 19.35
CA TYR A 189 2.67 3.88 20.05
C TYR A 189 3.56 2.82 20.68
N LEU A 190 4.46 2.22 19.91
CA LEU A 190 5.36 1.18 20.40
C LEU A 190 6.23 1.70 21.55
N LYS A 191 6.78 2.90 21.42
CA LYS A 191 7.57 3.54 22.47
C LYS A 191 6.77 3.69 23.77
N ARG A 192 5.55 4.26 23.70
CA ARG A 192 4.70 4.40 24.89
C ARG A 192 4.36 3.06 25.54
N THR A 193 4.11 2.01 24.75
CA THR A 193 3.84 0.67 25.30
C THR A 193 5.06 0.00 25.93
N GLN A 194 6.28 0.33 25.48
CA GLN A 194 7.50 -0.17 26.11
C GLN A 194 7.81 0.55 27.43
N ASP A 195 7.50 1.84 27.51
CA ASP A 195 7.72 2.65 28.72
C ASP A 195 6.72 2.29 29.85
N HIS A 196 5.58 1.66 29.51
CA HIS A 196 4.59 1.18 30.48
C HIS A 196 4.65 -0.36 30.56
N GLU A 197 5.41 -0.90 31.53
CA GLU A 197 5.68 -2.35 31.73
C GLU A 197 4.46 -3.29 31.72
N HIS A 198 3.22 -2.76 31.78
CA HIS A 198 1.99 -3.54 31.80
C HIS A 198 1.29 -3.74 30.44
N LEU A 199 1.73 -3.09 29.36
CA LEU A 199 1.19 -3.34 28.02
C LEU A 199 2.12 -4.30 27.25
N HIS A 200 1.80 -5.59 27.29
CA HIS A 200 2.42 -6.57 26.38
C HIS A 200 2.31 -6.07 24.93
N SER A 201 3.46 -5.85 24.29
CA SER A 201 3.53 -5.42 22.90
C SER A 201 2.86 -6.45 22.00
N ASP A 202 1.77 -6.07 21.31
CA ASP A 202 1.05 -6.98 20.42
C ASP A 202 1.96 -7.35 19.24
N ALA A 203 2.31 -8.65 19.12
CA ALA A 203 3.10 -9.18 18.01
C ALA A 203 2.57 -8.79 16.63
N LYS A 204 1.25 -8.58 16.50
CA LYS A 204 0.63 -8.05 15.28
C LYS A 204 1.13 -6.63 14.96
N LEU A 205 1.17 -5.74 15.94
CA LEU A 205 1.59 -4.35 15.76
C LEU A 205 3.09 -4.25 15.47
N ILE A 206 3.92 -5.07 16.13
CA ILE A 206 5.35 -5.17 15.81
C ILE A 206 5.55 -5.60 14.36
N THR A 207 4.78 -6.61 13.91
CA THR A 207 4.84 -7.12 12.53
C THR A 207 4.47 -6.03 11.53
N ILE A 208 3.35 -5.32 11.77
CA ILE A 208 2.91 -4.21 10.92
C ILE A 208 4.00 -3.12 10.84
N SER A 209 4.58 -2.72 11.97
CA SER A 209 5.64 -1.70 11.98
C SER A 209 6.88 -2.12 11.20
N LYS A 210 7.35 -3.37 11.34
CA LYS A 210 8.53 -3.86 10.60
C LYS A 210 8.34 -3.79 9.09
N TYR A 211 7.21 -4.29 8.59
CA TYR A 211 6.89 -4.21 7.16
C TYR A 211 6.60 -2.77 6.72
N GLY A 212 6.00 -1.95 7.58
CA GLY A 212 5.78 -0.51 7.35
C GLY A 212 7.09 0.26 7.12
N ILE A 213 8.14 -0.01 7.91
CA ILE A 213 9.47 0.59 7.70
C ILE A 213 10.02 0.23 6.32
N VAL A 214 9.92 -1.05 5.94
CA VAL A 214 10.39 -1.52 4.62
C VAL A 214 9.62 -0.84 3.50
N ILE A 215 8.28 -0.79 3.59
CA ILE A 215 7.43 -0.12 2.59
C ILE A 215 7.84 1.35 2.46
N SER A 216 7.94 2.09 3.58
CA SER A 216 8.33 3.50 3.54
C SER A 216 9.70 3.71 2.92
N GLY A 217 10.70 2.90 3.29
CA GLY A 217 12.05 2.98 2.71
C GLY A 217 12.05 2.77 1.20
N VAL A 218 11.34 1.74 0.72
CA VAL A 218 11.20 1.46 -0.71
C VAL A 218 10.42 2.57 -1.43
N SER A 219 9.37 3.11 -0.83
CA SER A 219 8.58 4.21 -1.39
C SER A 219 9.40 5.50 -1.51
N TYR A 220 10.23 5.85 -0.54
CA TYR A 220 11.16 6.99 -0.66
C TYR A 220 12.13 6.79 -1.81
N PHE A 221 12.75 5.61 -1.91
CA PHE A 221 13.65 5.31 -3.01
C PHE A 221 12.96 5.42 -4.38
N SER A 222 11.74 4.88 -4.48
CA SER A 222 10.89 4.99 -5.66
C SER A 222 10.63 6.46 -6.04
N SER A 223 10.21 7.28 -5.09
CA SER A 223 9.94 8.71 -5.32
C SER A 223 11.20 9.46 -5.76
N SER A 224 12.34 9.20 -5.13
CA SER A 224 13.63 9.79 -5.52
C SER A 224 14.04 9.41 -6.94
N LEU A 225 13.84 8.16 -7.36
CA LEU A 225 14.10 7.74 -8.75
C LEU A 225 13.23 8.48 -9.75
N TYR A 226 11.94 8.68 -9.44
CA TYR A 226 11.04 9.41 -10.31
C TYR A 226 11.44 10.88 -10.44
N MET A 227 11.78 11.54 -9.32
CA MET A 227 12.28 12.93 -9.34
C MET A 227 13.59 13.05 -10.12
N LEU A 228 14.50 12.08 -9.97
CA LEU A 228 15.75 12.03 -10.73
C LEU A 228 15.49 11.86 -12.24
N ALA A 229 14.48 11.08 -12.62
CA ALA A 229 14.07 10.90 -14.01
C ALA A 229 13.68 12.24 -14.65
N LEU A 230 12.98 13.12 -13.92
CA LEU A 230 12.61 14.45 -14.42
C LEU A 230 13.81 15.37 -14.61
N VAL A 231 14.85 15.24 -13.77
CA VAL A 231 16.11 15.99 -13.94
C VAL A 231 16.89 15.50 -15.17
N LEU A 232 16.88 14.19 -15.41
CA LEU A 232 17.60 13.55 -16.51
C LEU A 232 16.75 13.36 -17.79
N HIS A 233 15.66 14.12 -17.95
CA HIS A 233 14.72 13.99 -19.07
C HIS A 233 15.35 14.19 -20.45
N ASN A 234 16.50 14.88 -20.54
CA ASN A 234 17.24 15.10 -21.79
C ASN A 234 17.80 13.80 -22.41
N SER A 235 17.88 12.70 -21.64
CA SER A 235 18.25 11.40 -22.15
C SER A 235 17.07 10.45 -22.06
N GLU A 236 16.54 10.06 -23.22
CA GLU A 236 15.42 9.11 -23.33
C GLU A 236 15.73 7.79 -22.61
N PHE A 237 16.96 7.28 -22.75
CA PHE A 237 17.39 6.05 -22.08
C PHE A 237 17.28 6.16 -20.56
N TRP A 238 17.91 7.19 -19.96
CA TRP A 238 17.90 7.37 -18.50
C TRP A 238 16.51 7.68 -17.96
N LEU A 239 15.72 8.50 -18.67
CA LEU A 239 14.32 8.77 -18.32
C LEU A 239 13.50 7.47 -18.26
N ASN A 240 13.56 6.68 -19.33
CA ASN A 240 12.81 5.42 -19.44
C ASN A 240 13.26 4.37 -18.42
N LEU A 241 14.57 4.26 -18.17
CA LEU A 241 15.13 3.36 -17.17
C LEU A 241 14.67 3.75 -15.76
N LEU A 242 14.78 5.02 -15.38
CA LEU A 242 14.45 5.48 -14.03
C LEU A 242 12.95 5.42 -13.74
N ILE A 243 12.09 5.73 -14.72
CA ILE A 243 10.63 5.54 -14.60
C ILE A 243 10.31 4.04 -14.43
N SER A 244 10.95 3.17 -15.20
CA SER A 244 10.72 1.72 -15.07
C SER A 244 11.18 1.18 -13.73
N LEU A 245 12.34 1.63 -13.24
CA LEU A 245 12.84 1.27 -11.92
C LEU A 245 11.91 1.78 -10.81
N ASN A 246 11.39 3.01 -10.92
CA ASN A 246 10.36 3.50 -10.01
C ASN A 246 9.16 2.55 -9.95
N LEU A 247 8.61 2.13 -11.10
CA LEU A 247 7.49 1.19 -11.14
C LEU A 247 7.83 -0.16 -10.50
N PHE A 248 9.07 -0.65 -10.66
CA PHE A 248 9.56 -1.85 -9.99
C PHE A 248 9.56 -1.71 -8.45
N PHE A 249 9.96 -0.56 -7.91
CA PHE A 249 9.93 -0.32 -6.46
C PHE A 249 8.50 -0.11 -5.93
N VAL A 250 7.63 0.58 -6.68
CA VAL A 250 6.19 0.62 -6.37
C VAL A 250 5.64 -0.81 -6.28
N HIS A 251 5.93 -1.65 -7.26
CA HIS A 251 5.47 -3.03 -7.27
C HIS A 251 6.02 -3.87 -6.10
N THR A 252 7.29 -3.66 -5.74
CA THR A 252 7.91 -4.26 -4.56
C THR A 252 7.14 -3.89 -3.28
N THR A 253 6.68 -2.65 -3.13
CA THR A 253 5.86 -2.24 -1.96
C THR A 253 4.54 -3.02 -1.90
N GLY A 254 3.96 -3.35 -3.06
CA GLY A 254 2.76 -4.19 -3.17
C GLY A 254 2.98 -5.61 -2.63
N TRP A 255 4.10 -6.24 -2.98
CA TRP A 255 4.51 -7.54 -2.45
C TRP A 255 4.76 -7.51 -0.95
N VAL A 256 5.48 -6.50 -0.45
CA VAL A 256 5.74 -6.36 0.99
C VAL A 256 4.42 -6.19 1.75
N SER A 257 3.47 -5.44 1.20
CA SER A 257 2.12 -5.27 1.78
C SER A 257 1.32 -6.59 1.80
N PHE A 258 1.46 -7.42 0.77
CA PHE A 258 0.83 -8.75 0.72
C PHE A 258 1.41 -9.66 1.80
N VAL A 259 2.74 -9.74 1.88
CA VAL A 259 3.42 -10.54 2.90
C VAL A 259 3.06 -10.06 4.31
N MET A 260 2.98 -8.74 4.54
CA MET A 260 2.50 -8.18 5.80
C MET A 260 1.09 -8.67 6.12
N LYS A 261 0.17 -8.65 5.14
CA LYS A 261 -1.21 -9.12 5.33
C LYS A 261 -1.27 -10.60 5.69
N VAL A 262 -0.51 -11.45 5.00
CA VAL A 262 -0.43 -12.89 5.27
C VAL A 262 0.16 -13.16 6.66
N SER A 263 1.24 -12.47 7.03
CA SER A 263 1.88 -12.61 8.35
C SER A 263 0.97 -12.19 9.49
N VAL A 264 0.26 -11.07 9.36
CA VAL A 264 -0.73 -10.62 10.35
C VAL A 264 -1.87 -11.63 10.48
N TRP A 265 -2.36 -12.16 9.36
CA TRP A 265 -3.40 -13.18 9.37
C TRP A 265 -2.95 -14.45 10.10
N ARG A 266 -1.74 -14.94 9.82
CA ARG A 266 -1.19 -16.12 10.48
C ARG A 266 -1.10 -15.93 12.00
N ILE A 267 -0.66 -14.77 12.49
CA ILE A 267 -0.61 -14.45 13.93
C ILE A 267 -2.02 -14.48 14.54
N GLU A 268 -3.02 -13.93 13.85
CA GLU A 268 -4.41 -13.97 14.32
C GLU A 268 -4.95 -15.40 14.38
N ASP A 269 -4.59 -16.24 13.42
CA ASP A 269 -5.03 -17.63 13.35
C ASP A 269 -4.37 -18.49 14.45
N GLU A 270 -3.07 -18.28 14.70
CA GLU A 270 -2.34 -18.90 15.82
C GLU A 270 -2.95 -18.49 17.17
N LYS A 271 -3.26 -17.20 17.37
CA LYS A 271 -3.92 -16.73 18.60
C LYS A 271 -5.30 -17.38 18.80
N LYS A 272 -6.07 -17.56 17.73
CA LYS A 272 -7.38 -18.25 17.79
C LYS A 272 -7.23 -19.74 18.11
N ALA A 273 -6.26 -20.42 17.48
CA ALA A 273 -5.98 -21.82 17.75
C ALA A 273 -5.57 -22.04 19.22
N VAL A 274 -4.70 -21.18 19.75
CA VAL A 274 -4.28 -21.19 21.17
C VAL A 274 -5.46 -20.86 22.10
N GLY A 275 -6.29 -19.86 21.75
CA GLY A 275 -7.47 -19.49 22.52
C GLY A 275 -8.58 -20.56 22.56
N ASN A 276 -8.66 -21.39 21.53
CA ASN A 276 -9.58 -22.53 21.44
C ASN A 276 -8.98 -23.84 21.97
N ASN A 277 -7.74 -23.84 22.49
CA ASN A 277 -7.18 -25.01 23.14
C ASN A 277 -7.92 -25.24 24.48
N PRO A 278 -8.59 -26.40 24.67
CA PRO A 278 -9.38 -26.68 25.87
C PRO A 278 -8.54 -26.63 27.15
N GLU A 279 -7.26 -27.00 27.08
CA GLU A 279 -6.35 -26.96 28.23
C GLU A 279 -6.05 -25.53 28.67
N ILE A 280 -5.88 -24.61 27.71
CA ILE A 280 -5.64 -23.18 27.97
C ILE A 280 -6.91 -22.49 28.46
N GLN A 281 -8.08 -22.88 27.94
CA GLN A 281 -9.37 -22.41 28.46
C GLN A 281 -9.58 -22.86 29.90
N LEU A 282 -9.23 -24.11 30.22
CA LEU A 282 -9.35 -24.68 31.56
C LEU A 282 -8.36 -24.02 32.54
N LEU A 283 -7.14 -23.70 32.10
CA LEU A 283 -6.18 -22.92 32.87
C LEU A 283 -6.66 -21.48 33.11
N ARG A 284 -7.25 -20.82 32.11
CA ARG A 284 -7.87 -19.49 32.28
C ARG A 284 -9.03 -19.52 33.26
N GLN A 285 -9.92 -20.51 33.16
CA GLN A 285 -11.03 -20.68 34.10
C GLN A 285 -10.52 -20.90 35.54
N LYS A 286 -9.50 -21.75 35.73
CA LYS A 286 -8.86 -21.97 37.04
C LYS A 286 -8.21 -20.69 37.58
N SER A 287 -7.55 -19.91 36.74
CA SER A 287 -6.96 -18.62 37.10
C SER A 287 -8.01 -17.60 37.55
N ILE A 288 -9.12 -17.49 36.81
CA ILE A 288 -10.23 -16.60 37.14
C ILE A 288 -10.88 -17.03 38.47
N ALA A 289 -11.17 -18.32 38.64
CA ALA A 289 -11.73 -18.87 39.86
C ALA A 289 -10.84 -18.55 41.08
N LYS A 290 -9.52 -18.78 40.96
CA LYS A 290 -8.55 -18.46 42.02
C LYS A 290 -8.50 -16.97 42.35
N SER A 291 -8.65 -16.09 41.35
CA SER A 291 -8.68 -14.63 41.57
C SER A 291 -9.96 -14.17 42.27
N LEU A 292 -11.09 -14.83 41.98
CA LEU A 292 -12.37 -14.56 42.62
C LEU A 292 -12.39 -15.04 44.07
N ASP A 293 -11.85 -16.23 44.34
CA ASP A 293 -11.72 -16.75 45.71
C ASP A 293 -10.82 -15.85 46.57
N TYR A 294 -9.73 -15.34 45.99
CA TYR A 294 -8.86 -14.39 46.68
C TYR A 294 -9.59 -13.09 47.05
N ARG A 295 -10.36 -12.51 46.13
CA ARG A 295 -11.17 -11.29 46.39
C ARG A 295 -12.27 -11.53 47.41
N ARG A 296 -12.92 -12.70 47.36
CA ARG A 296 -13.94 -13.08 48.33
C ARG A 296 -13.36 -13.20 49.73
N ASN A 297 -12.18 -13.83 49.85
CA ASN A 297 -11.50 -13.98 51.14
C ASN A 297 -10.97 -12.64 51.68
N SER A 298 -10.55 -11.72 50.81
CA SER A 298 -10.15 -10.38 51.25
C SER A 298 -11.34 -9.54 51.73
N GLN A 299 -12.50 -9.63 51.06
CA GLN A 299 -13.73 -8.95 51.51
C GLN A 299 -14.25 -9.50 52.84
N LEU A 300 -14.24 -10.82 53.02
CA LEU A 300 -14.59 -11.45 54.30
C LEU A 300 -13.62 -11.06 55.42
N ALA A 301 -12.34 -10.84 55.11
CA ALA A 301 -11.38 -10.35 56.09
C ALA A 301 -11.63 -8.89 56.47
N GLU A 302 -12.09 -8.04 55.55
CA GLU A 302 -12.48 -6.65 55.85
C GLU A 302 -13.77 -6.56 56.67
N GLU A 303 -14.74 -7.47 56.49
CA GLU A 303 -16.00 -7.48 57.24
C GLU A 303 -15.87 -8.01 58.69
N MET A 304 -14.76 -8.68 59.02
CA MET A 304 -14.49 -9.22 60.37
C MET A 304 -13.71 -8.26 61.28
N TRP A 305 -13.27 -7.11 60.77
CA TRP A 305 -12.59 -6.05 61.52
C TRP A 305 -13.48 -4.83 61.70
#